data_AF-A0A5Y0S1M2-F1
#
_entry.id   AF-A0A5Y0S1M2-F1
#
_cell.length_a   1.000
_cell.length_b   1.000
_cell.length_c   1.000
_cell.angle_alpha   90.00
_cell.angle_beta   90.00
_cell.angle_gamma   90.00
#
_symmetry.space_group_name_H-M   'P 1'
#
loop_
_entity.id
_entity.type
_entity.pdbx_description
1 polymer ?
#
loop_
_entity_poly.entity_id
_entity_poly.type
_entity_poly.pdbx_seq_one_letter_code
_entity_poly.pdbx_strand_id
1 'polypeptide(L)'
;MVLNDLLQYAGGPLTPSPEEQQQFFDDARQAFESLPRLIAKKFNDRVSSAYRLKGFAGAQEKFSDTIRHDLRLVELTSQIYTIAPGELPGYLFGGLASDDVYGAVRSMTFRFNALVDGDESDAALLAQDLAEFLCGEVEHLNRTLRDESAQELLGVLYSMAAGVTEHFKADPPEWDRFTRKKLSPEQLKIAISKMISVRFWSRHFRTFTRRWREHLYIAVGDVRRQRSVICSPQWVQHWLASRKRGREIMAETDLEDDETGETLPLLSAVDASVSNNEKRRAEMMTRVKGMEELAELDNLAQDSDYIGLFFTWTAPRQYHAWLETGRRNRKWNGASPRETQRYFTRTFKNCSTALARRGVHIFGMHITESHHDGTPHWHGVIFVRREHESTLREVFETYANAENCSAHKPGASPAQ
;
A
#
# COMPACT_ATOMS: atom_id res chain seq x y z
N MET A 1 -23.14 -5.79 -24.58
CA MET A 1 -23.67 -6.71 -25.60
C MET A 1 -22.74 -7.92 -25.80
N VAL A 2 -21.42 -7.72 -25.93
CA VAL A 2 -20.40 -8.77 -26.12
C VAL A 2 -20.34 -9.87 -25.03
N LEU A 3 -20.65 -9.54 -23.76
CA LEU A 3 -20.54 -10.50 -22.64
C LEU A 3 -21.59 -11.63 -22.64
N ASN A 4 -22.75 -11.45 -23.28
CA ASN A 4 -23.82 -12.46 -23.29
C ASN A 4 -23.67 -13.47 -24.43
N ASP A 5 -23.05 -13.08 -25.56
CA ASP A 5 -22.84 -13.98 -26.70
C ASP A 5 -21.68 -14.98 -26.43
N LEU A 6 -20.74 -14.62 -25.57
CA LEU A 6 -19.61 -15.49 -25.17
C LEU A 6 -20.01 -16.68 -24.27
N LEU A 7 -21.23 -16.67 -23.70
CA LEU A 7 -21.76 -17.76 -22.86
C LEU A 7 -22.58 -18.80 -23.66
N GLN A 8 -22.81 -18.59 -24.96
CA GLN A 8 -23.70 -19.43 -25.79
C GLN A 8 -23.03 -20.60 -26.52
N TYR A 9 -21.74 -20.89 -26.31
CA TYR A 9 -21.09 -22.06 -26.90
C TYR A 9 -21.31 -23.35 -26.09
N ALA A 10 -22.57 -23.63 -25.74
CA ALA A 10 -23.00 -24.85 -25.05
C ALA A 10 -23.83 -25.74 -26.00
N GLY A 11 -23.18 -26.36 -26.98
CA GLY A 11 -23.83 -27.31 -27.88
C GLY A 11 -22.87 -28.26 -28.61
N GLY A 12 -22.80 -29.53 -28.17
CA GLY A 12 -22.36 -30.71 -28.95
C GLY A 12 -20.89 -30.77 -29.43
N PRO A 13 -20.35 -31.97 -29.78
CA PRO A 13 -18.95 -32.18 -30.08
C PRO A 13 -18.61 -31.81 -31.53
N LEU A 14 -18.64 -30.51 -31.83
CA LEU A 14 -17.97 -29.98 -33.02
C LEU A 14 -16.60 -29.49 -32.60
N THR A 15 -15.55 -30.09 -33.16
CA THR A 15 -14.22 -29.47 -33.10
C THR A 15 -14.33 -28.09 -33.73
N PRO A 16 -14.08 -27.01 -32.98
CA PRO A 16 -14.24 -25.64 -33.47
C PRO A 16 -13.31 -25.41 -34.66
N SER A 17 -13.81 -24.69 -35.67
CA SER A 17 -13.01 -24.36 -36.85
C SER A 17 -11.79 -23.51 -36.46
N PRO A 18 -10.71 -23.51 -37.26
CA PRO A 18 -9.57 -22.63 -37.00
C PRO A 18 -9.96 -21.15 -36.91
N GLU A 19 -10.97 -20.72 -37.67
CA GLU A 19 -11.51 -19.35 -37.63
C GLU A 19 -12.24 -19.06 -36.31
N GLU A 20 -13.07 -19.97 -35.84
CA GLU A 20 -13.76 -19.85 -34.55
C GLU A 20 -12.78 -19.82 -33.38
N GLN A 21 -11.72 -20.62 -33.46
CA GLN A 21 -10.65 -20.60 -32.46
C GLN A 21 -9.91 -19.27 -32.45
N GLN A 22 -9.55 -18.76 -33.62
CA GLN A 22 -8.87 -17.47 -33.76
C GLN A 22 -9.73 -16.33 -33.21
N GLN A 23 -11.02 -16.29 -33.59
CA GLN A 23 -11.96 -15.28 -33.10
C GLN A 23 -12.06 -15.30 -31.57
N PHE A 24 -12.16 -16.48 -30.95
CA PHE A 24 -12.20 -16.58 -29.49
C PHE A 24 -10.96 -15.97 -28.81
N PHE A 25 -9.76 -16.20 -29.36
CA PHE A 25 -8.54 -15.61 -28.79
C PHE A 25 -8.46 -14.10 -29.00
N ASP A 26 -8.98 -13.60 -30.12
CA ASP A 26 -9.05 -12.16 -30.39
C ASP A 26 -10.04 -11.47 -29.44
N ASP A 27 -11.21 -12.07 -29.23
CA ASP A 27 -12.21 -11.62 -28.25
C ASP A 27 -11.64 -11.64 -26.82
N ALA A 28 -10.91 -12.70 -26.47
CA ALA A 28 -10.27 -12.82 -25.16
C ALA A 28 -9.21 -11.73 -24.94
N ARG A 29 -8.40 -11.40 -25.97
CA ARG A 29 -7.43 -10.30 -25.89
C ARG A 29 -8.13 -8.96 -25.73
N GLN A 30 -9.18 -8.70 -26.51
CA GLN A 30 -9.97 -7.48 -26.44
C GLN A 30 -10.61 -7.31 -25.06
N ALA A 31 -11.13 -8.38 -24.48
CA ALA A 31 -11.73 -8.36 -23.14
C ALA A 31 -10.75 -7.95 -22.03
N PHE A 32 -9.45 -8.13 -22.24
CA PHE A 32 -8.40 -7.78 -21.27
C PHE A 32 -7.62 -6.50 -21.62
N GLU A 33 -7.94 -5.84 -22.73
CA GLU A 33 -7.17 -4.71 -23.27
C GLU A 33 -7.16 -3.49 -22.34
N SER A 34 -8.26 -3.26 -21.62
CA SER A 34 -8.39 -2.14 -20.66
C SER A 34 -7.64 -2.36 -19.34
N LEU A 35 -7.11 -3.56 -19.11
CA LEU A 35 -6.37 -3.90 -17.90
C LEU A 35 -4.91 -3.44 -18.02
N PRO A 36 -4.20 -3.25 -16.88
CA PRO A 36 -2.75 -3.13 -16.89
C PRO A 36 -2.12 -4.25 -17.72
N ARG A 37 -1.21 -3.92 -18.63
CA ARG A 37 -0.56 -4.85 -19.56
C ARG A 37 0.01 -6.07 -18.85
N LEU A 38 0.56 -5.90 -17.64
CA LEU A 38 1.08 -7.02 -16.84
C LEU A 38 -0.02 -8.04 -16.47
N ILE A 39 -1.24 -7.59 -16.24
CA ILE A 39 -2.40 -8.44 -15.92
C ILE A 39 -3.03 -8.99 -17.19
N ALA A 40 -3.22 -8.16 -18.22
CA ALA A 40 -3.74 -8.58 -19.51
C ALA A 40 -2.89 -9.71 -20.10
N LYS A 41 -1.56 -9.57 -20.11
CA LYS A 41 -0.62 -10.61 -20.52
C LYS A 41 -0.81 -11.89 -19.70
N LYS A 42 -0.87 -11.78 -18.37
CA LYS A 42 -1.03 -12.92 -17.48
C LYS A 42 -2.35 -13.67 -17.71
N PHE A 43 -3.45 -12.97 -17.96
CA PHE A 43 -4.74 -13.60 -18.24
C PHE A 43 -4.73 -14.30 -19.60
N ASN A 44 -4.20 -13.65 -20.63
CA ASN A 44 -3.98 -14.27 -21.94
C ASN A 44 -3.09 -15.51 -21.86
N ASP A 45 -2.00 -15.47 -21.08
CA ASP A 45 -1.11 -16.61 -20.86
C ASP A 45 -1.83 -17.78 -20.17
N ARG A 46 -2.75 -17.50 -19.24
CA ARG A 46 -3.57 -18.53 -18.57
C ARG A 46 -4.52 -19.21 -19.53
N VAL A 47 -5.21 -18.43 -20.39
CA VAL A 47 -6.12 -18.96 -21.41
C VAL A 47 -5.33 -19.80 -22.43
N SER A 48 -4.23 -19.26 -22.96
CA SER A 48 -3.33 -19.97 -23.88
C SER A 48 -2.72 -21.24 -23.28
N SER A 49 -2.40 -21.23 -21.99
CA SER A 49 -1.88 -22.42 -21.31
C SER A 49 -2.97 -23.46 -21.06
N ALA A 50 -4.20 -23.05 -20.74
CA ALA A 50 -5.33 -23.96 -20.66
C ALA A 50 -5.65 -24.59 -22.01
N TYR A 51 -5.56 -23.82 -23.10
CA TYR A 51 -5.67 -24.33 -24.46
C TYR A 51 -4.65 -25.43 -24.76
N ARG A 52 -3.38 -25.19 -24.45
CA ARG A 52 -2.31 -26.20 -24.66
C ARG A 52 -2.49 -27.46 -23.84
N LEU A 53 -3.06 -27.37 -22.63
CA LEU A 53 -3.19 -28.50 -21.70
C LEU A 53 -4.50 -29.27 -21.85
N LYS A 54 -5.59 -28.59 -22.18
CA LYS A 54 -6.97 -29.13 -22.16
C LYS A 54 -7.75 -28.88 -23.45
N GLY A 55 -7.12 -28.33 -24.48
CA GLY A 55 -7.77 -27.96 -25.74
C GLY A 55 -8.70 -26.75 -25.62
N PHE A 56 -9.51 -26.53 -26.66
CA PHE A 56 -10.38 -25.36 -26.77
C PHE A 56 -11.39 -25.22 -25.62
N ALA A 57 -12.05 -26.31 -25.23
CA ALA A 57 -12.99 -26.30 -24.11
C ALA A 57 -12.33 -25.85 -22.81
N GLY A 58 -11.08 -26.25 -22.55
CA GLY A 58 -10.33 -25.78 -21.39
C GLY A 58 -9.95 -24.31 -21.45
N ALA A 59 -9.69 -23.78 -22.66
CA ALA A 59 -9.45 -22.35 -22.87
C ALA A 59 -10.71 -21.53 -22.56
N GLN A 60 -11.88 -21.98 -23.06
CA GLN A 60 -13.18 -21.35 -22.81
C GLN A 60 -13.54 -21.37 -21.32
N GLU A 61 -13.40 -22.52 -20.66
CA GLU A 61 -13.58 -22.65 -19.21
C GLU A 61 -12.68 -21.66 -18.46
N LYS A 62 -11.40 -21.60 -18.83
CA LYS A 62 -10.44 -20.73 -18.16
C LYS A 62 -10.74 -19.24 -18.36
N PHE A 63 -11.15 -18.85 -19.57
CA PHE A 63 -11.57 -17.49 -19.87
C PHE A 63 -12.82 -17.11 -19.07
N SER A 64 -13.86 -17.97 -19.08
CA SER A 64 -15.09 -17.76 -18.32
C SER A 64 -14.83 -17.59 -16.83
N ASP A 65 -13.99 -18.45 -16.24
CA ASP A 65 -13.58 -18.35 -14.83
C ASP A 65 -12.84 -17.04 -14.53
N THR A 66 -11.95 -16.62 -15.43
CA THR A 66 -11.17 -15.38 -15.28
C THR A 66 -12.10 -14.17 -15.28
N ILE A 67 -13.05 -14.10 -16.22
CA ILE A 67 -14.05 -13.03 -16.28
C ILE A 67 -14.94 -13.03 -15.04
N ARG A 68 -15.43 -14.20 -14.62
CA ARG A 68 -16.37 -14.32 -13.49
C ARG A 68 -15.73 -14.01 -12.14
N HIS A 69 -14.47 -14.38 -11.93
CA HIS A 69 -13.86 -14.38 -10.60
C HIS A 69 -12.65 -13.45 -10.43
N ASP A 70 -11.84 -13.29 -11.47
CA ASP A 70 -10.57 -12.55 -11.35
C ASP A 70 -10.72 -11.10 -11.82
N LEU A 71 -11.46 -10.87 -12.92
CA LEU A 71 -11.60 -9.55 -13.54
C LEU A 71 -12.16 -8.50 -12.57
N ARG A 72 -13.31 -8.80 -11.95
CA ARG A 72 -13.93 -7.89 -10.96
C ARG A 72 -12.98 -7.48 -9.84
N LEU A 73 -12.12 -8.38 -9.39
CA LEU A 73 -11.20 -8.10 -8.29
C LEU A 73 -10.00 -7.27 -8.76
N VAL A 74 -9.53 -7.48 -9.98
CA VAL A 74 -8.52 -6.61 -10.61
C VAL A 74 -9.06 -5.20 -10.79
N GLU A 75 -10.32 -5.07 -11.23
CA GLU A 75 -10.98 -3.77 -11.38
C GLU A 75 -11.14 -3.07 -10.02
N LEU A 76 -11.61 -3.80 -9.01
CA LEU A 76 -11.72 -3.30 -7.63
C LEU A 76 -10.36 -2.83 -7.09
N THR A 77 -9.31 -3.62 -7.28
CA THR A 77 -7.95 -3.23 -6.90
C THR A 77 -7.49 -2.01 -7.68
N SER A 78 -7.76 -1.93 -8.99
CA SER A 78 -7.35 -0.81 -9.83
C SER A 78 -8.00 0.50 -9.40
N GLN A 79 -9.29 0.46 -9.03
CA GLN A 79 -10.04 1.63 -8.52
C GLN A 79 -9.39 2.29 -7.29
N ILE A 80 -8.65 1.54 -6.47
CA ILE A 80 -7.94 2.08 -5.30
C ILE A 80 -6.79 3.00 -5.72
N TYR A 81 -6.17 2.74 -6.88
CA TYR A 81 -4.94 3.40 -7.31
C TYR A 81 -5.16 4.39 -8.46
N THR A 82 -6.05 4.09 -9.40
CA THR A 82 -6.27 4.92 -10.58
C THR A 82 -6.96 6.23 -10.21
N ILE A 83 -6.58 7.30 -10.89
CA ILE A 83 -7.29 8.57 -10.88
C ILE A 83 -8.29 8.56 -12.04
N ALA A 84 -9.56 8.91 -11.80
CA ALA A 84 -10.54 8.91 -12.88
C ALA A 84 -10.23 10.05 -13.89
N PRO A 85 -10.34 9.83 -15.22
CA PRO A 85 -9.97 10.85 -16.23
C PRO A 85 -10.75 12.16 -16.16
N GLY A 86 -11.91 12.18 -15.52
CA GLY A 86 -12.74 13.36 -15.28
C GLY A 86 -12.59 13.99 -13.88
N GLU A 87 -11.84 13.34 -12.98
CA GLU A 87 -11.63 13.78 -11.61
C GLU A 87 -10.47 14.78 -11.58
N LEU A 88 -10.73 16.02 -11.97
CA LEU A 88 -9.88 17.15 -11.59
C LEU A 88 -10.56 17.79 -10.38
N PRO A 89 -9.96 17.76 -9.18
CA PRO A 89 -10.53 18.47 -8.06
C PRO A 89 -10.69 19.96 -8.41
N GLY A 90 -11.93 20.47 -8.41
CA GLY A 90 -12.22 21.87 -8.77
C GLY A 90 -11.56 22.90 -7.83
N TYR A 91 -11.05 22.43 -6.69
CA TYR A 91 -10.28 23.22 -5.74
C TYR A 91 -8.78 23.25 -6.02
N LEU A 92 -8.25 22.48 -6.99
CA LEU A 92 -6.81 22.34 -7.26
C LEU A 92 -6.09 23.68 -7.38
N PHE A 93 -6.78 24.68 -7.93
CA PHE A 93 -6.22 26.01 -8.16
C PHE A 93 -7.15 27.15 -7.71
N GLY A 94 -8.19 26.85 -6.94
CA GLY A 94 -9.15 27.87 -6.47
C GLY A 94 -9.79 28.73 -7.58
N GLY A 95 -9.85 28.22 -8.82
CA GLY A 95 -10.33 28.96 -9.99
C GLY A 95 -9.32 29.91 -10.65
N LEU A 96 -8.06 29.92 -10.21
CA LEU A 96 -7.01 30.81 -10.72
C LEU A 96 -6.16 30.20 -11.86
N ALA A 97 -6.33 28.91 -12.16
CA ALA A 97 -5.60 28.23 -13.22
C ALA A 97 -6.22 28.40 -14.61
N SER A 98 -5.38 28.53 -15.63
CA SER A 98 -5.78 28.53 -17.03
C SER A 98 -6.17 27.13 -17.52
N ASP A 99 -6.85 27.06 -18.66
CA ASP A 99 -7.17 25.77 -19.33
C ASP A 99 -5.92 24.95 -19.64
N ASP A 100 -4.79 25.60 -19.95
CA ASP A 100 -3.51 24.94 -20.21
C ASP A 100 -2.97 24.23 -18.97
N VAL A 101 -3.11 24.83 -17.78
CA VAL A 101 -2.71 24.24 -16.49
C VAL A 101 -3.54 22.99 -16.22
N TYR A 102 -4.85 23.03 -16.45
CA TYR A 102 -5.71 21.85 -16.35
C TYR A 102 -5.34 20.78 -17.39
N GLY A 103 -4.98 21.18 -18.61
CA GLY A 103 -4.48 20.29 -19.66
C GLY A 103 -3.20 19.54 -19.24
N ALA A 104 -2.24 20.25 -18.65
CA ALA A 104 -1.00 19.67 -18.14
C ALA A 104 -1.27 18.63 -17.03
N VAL A 105 -2.14 18.96 -16.07
CA VAL A 105 -2.53 18.02 -15.00
C VAL A 105 -3.23 16.79 -15.58
N ARG A 106 -4.12 16.93 -16.56
CA ARG A 106 -4.75 15.78 -17.25
C ARG A 106 -3.72 14.89 -17.93
N SER A 107 -2.76 15.46 -18.63
CA SER A 107 -1.67 14.72 -19.28
C SER A 107 -0.83 13.93 -18.26
N MET A 108 -0.43 14.57 -17.16
CA MET A 108 0.29 13.90 -16.08
C MET A 108 -0.55 12.83 -15.38
N THR A 109 -1.87 13.03 -15.27
CA THR A 109 -2.81 12.03 -14.73
C THR A 109 -2.86 10.77 -15.59
N PHE A 110 -2.90 10.93 -16.91
CA PHE A 110 -2.83 9.80 -17.83
C PHE A 110 -1.53 9.00 -17.64
N ARG A 111 -0.39 9.68 -17.56
CA ARG A 111 0.91 9.06 -17.30
C ARG A 111 1.00 8.41 -15.92
N PHE A 112 0.41 9.02 -14.89
CA PHE A 112 0.31 8.44 -13.55
C PHE A 112 -0.42 7.09 -13.57
N ASN A 113 -1.56 7.03 -14.26
CA ASN A 113 -2.33 5.78 -14.40
C ASN A 113 -1.56 4.72 -15.21
N ALA A 114 -0.68 5.13 -16.13
CA ALA A 114 0.17 4.23 -16.90
C ALA A 114 1.38 3.69 -16.11
N LEU A 115 1.73 4.27 -14.94
CA LEU A 115 2.89 3.85 -14.14
C LEU A 115 2.84 2.37 -13.73
N VAL A 116 1.65 1.79 -13.58
CA VAL A 116 1.49 0.37 -13.25
C VAL A 116 2.18 -0.55 -14.25
N ASP A 117 2.28 -0.13 -15.51
CA ASP A 117 2.99 -0.86 -16.56
C ASP A 117 4.40 -0.33 -16.83
N GLY A 118 4.71 0.87 -16.35
CA GLY A 118 6.02 1.50 -16.52
C GLY A 118 7.14 0.91 -15.65
N ASP A 119 8.33 1.45 -15.83
CA ASP A 119 9.51 1.15 -15.02
C ASP A 119 9.82 2.27 -14.01
N GLU A 120 10.98 2.20 -13.34
CA GLU A 120 11.41 3.24 -12.40
C GLU A 120 11.78 4.56 -13.10
N SER A 121 12.12 4.51 -14.39
CA SER A 121 12.44 5.67 -15.23
C SER A 121 11.17 6.46 -15.55
N ASP A 122 10.07 5.79 -15.90
CA ASP A 122 8.77 6.43 -16.12
C ASP A 122 8.29 7.20 -14.88
N ALA A 123 8.47 6.59 -13.70
CA ALA A 123 8.15 7.23 -12.43
C ALA A 123 9.06 8.43 -12.13
N ALA A 124 10.34 8.36 -12.48
CA ALA A 124 11.28 9.45 -12.30
C ALA A 124 11.00 10.63 -13.25
N LEU A 125 10.67 10.36 -14.51
CA LEU A 125 10.28 11.38 -15.49
C LEU A 125 9.01 12.10 -15.05
N LEU A 126 7.97 11.36 -14.64
CA LEU A 126 6.74 11.98 -14.14
C LEU A 126 6.99 12.82 -12.88
N ALA A 127 7.88 12.36 -11.99
CA ALA A 127 8.25 13.12 -10.80
C ALA A 127 8.97 14.43 -11.13
N GLN A 128 9.83 14.42 -12.15
CA GLN A 128 10.49 15.62 -12.64
C GLN A 128 9.47 16.60 -13.23
N ASP A 129 8.65 16.14 -14.18
CA ASP A 129 7.66 16.99 -14.86
C ASP A 129 6.66 17.61 -13.87
N LEU A 130 6.22 16.83 -12.88
CA LEU A 130 5.29 17.31 -11.85
C LEU A 130 5.93 18.33 -10.91
N ALA A 131 7.21 18.14 -10.55
CA ALA A 131 7.95 19.10 -9.75
C ALA A 131 8.19 20.41 -10.52
N GLU A 132 8.59 20.33 -11.78
CA GLU A 132 8.77 21.49 -12.65
C GLU A 132 7.45 22.26 -12.84
N PHE A 133 6.35 21.54 -13.09
CA PHE A 133 5.02 22.11 -13.13
C PHE A 133 4.67 22.86 -11.84
N LEU A 134 4.81 22.21 -10.68
CA LEU A 134 4.49 22.82 -9.39
C LEU A 134 5.39 24.03 -9.06
N CYS A 135 6.68 23.99 -9.41
CA CYS A 135 7.56 25.14 -9.32
C CYS A 135 7.05 26.31 -10.16
N GLY A 136 6.68 26.06 -11.42
CA GLY A 136 6.13 27.07 -12.33
C GLY A 136 4.84 27.70 -11.78
N GLU A 137 3.93 26.89 -11.25
CA GLU A 137 2.68 27.37 -10.66
C GLU A 137 2.90 28.18 -9.37
N VAL A 138 3.85 27.75 -8.52
CA VAL A 138 4.23 28.52 -7.33
C VAL A 138 4.82 29.88 -7.73
N GLU A 139 5.70 29.93 -8.73
CA GLU A 139 6.27 31.18 -9.24
C GLU A 139 5.21 32.10 -9.85
N HIS A 140 4.27 31.53 -10.61
CA HIS A 140 3.17 32.28 -11.20
C HIS A 140 2.31 32.94 -10.12
N LEU A 141 1.83 32.16 -9.15
CA LEU A 141 1.01 32.68 -8.05
C LEU A 141 1.77 33.69 -7.19
N ASN A 142 3.06 33.48 -6.94
CA ASN A 142 3.91 34.42 -6.23
C ASN A 142 4.01 35.78 -6.95
N ARG A 143 3.99 35.80 -8.29
CA ARG A 143 3.95 37.05 -9.08
C ARG A 143 2.57 37.70 -9.08
N THR A 144 1.51 36.89 -9.21
CA THR A 144 0.12 37.37 -9.30
C THR A 144 -0.39 37.94 -7.98
N LEU A 145 -0.01 37.33 -6.85
CA LEU A 145 -0.46 37.71 -5.50
C LEU A 145 0.64 38.45 -4.72
N ARG A 146 1.53 39.17 -5.41
CA ARG A 146 2.68 39.86 -4.79
C ARG A 146 2.29 40.96 -3.78
N ASP A 147 1.07 41.49 -3.92
CA ASP A 147 0.56 42.59 -3.10
C ASP A 147 -0.20 42.07 -1.86
N GLU A 148 -0.44 40.76 -1.77
CA GLU A 148 -1.06 40.10 -0.62
C GLU A 148 -0.09 39.96 0.56
N SER A 149 -0.61 39.74 1.77
CA SER A 149 0.26 39.49 2.92
C SER A 149 1.03 38.17 2.74
N ALA A 150 2.25 38.11 3.28
CA ALA A 150 3.08 36.89 3.19
C ALA A 150 2.38 35.65 3.76
N GLN A 151 1.52 35.81 4.77
CA GLN A 151 0.75 34.72 5.36
C GLN A 151 -0.35 34.21 4.43
N GLU A 152 -1.08 35.11 3.76
CA GLU A 152 -2.13 34.76 2.81
C GLU A 152 -1.53 34.08 1.58
N LEU A 153 -0.47 34.67 1.01
CA LEU A 153 0.26 34.10 -0.11
C LEU A 153 0.73 32.66 0.18
N LEU A 154 1.41 32.45 1.31
CA LEU A 154 1.88 31.10 1.70
C LEU A 154 0.73 30.12 1.91
N GLY A 155 -0.43 30.58 2.42
CA GLY A 155 -1.62 29.77 2.55
C GLY A 155 -2.20 29.32 1.21
N VAL A 156 -2.25 30.22 0.22
CA VAL A 156 -2.72 29.91 -1.14
C VAL A 156 -1.76 28.95 -1.84
N LEU A 157 -0.45 29.24 -1.79
CA LEU A 157 0.58 28.38 -2.39
C LEU A 157 0.56 26.97 -1.82
N TYR A 158 0.45 26.85 -0.50
CA TYR A 158 0.32 25.55 0.16
C TYR A 158 -0.95 24.83 -0.29
N SER A 159 -2.10 25.51 -0.32
CA SER A 159 -3.38 24.90 -0.69
C SER A 159 -3.37 24.33 -2.10
N MET A 160 -2.81 25.09 -3.06
CA MET A 160 -2.63 24.64 -4.44
C MET A 160 -1.72 23.41 -4.52
N ALA A 161 -0.52 23.50 -3.93
CA ALA A 161 0.45 22.40 -3.97
C ALA A 161 -0.09 21.15 -3.25
N ALA A 162 -0.83 21.31 -2.16
CA ALA A 162 -1.49 20.24 -1.43
C ALA A 162 -2.60 19.60 -2.27
N GLY A 163 -3.41 20.39 -2.98
CA GLY A 163 -4.44 19.87 -3.87
C GLY A 163 -3.85 18.98 -4.96
N VAL A 164 -2.77 19.43 -5.63
CA VAL A 164 -2.07 18.63 -6.64
C VAL A 164 -1.44 17.38 -6.00
N THR A 165 -0.92 17.52 -4.79
CA THR A 165 -0.37 16.40 -4.00
C THR A 165 -1.41 15.31 -3.73
N GLU A 166 -2.60 15.69 -3.26
CA GLU A 166 -3.72 14.76 -3.03
C GLU A 166 -4.23 14.13 -4.33
N HIS A 167 -4.33 14.92 -5.42
CA HIS A 167 -4.74 14.43 -6.74
C HIS A 167 -3.89 13.25 -7.20
N PHE A 168 -2.56 13.36 -7.06
CA PHE A 168 -1.61 12.28 -7.35
C PHE A 168 -1.44 11.27 -6.20
N LYS A 169 -2.45 11.14 -5.33
CA LYS A 169 -2.58 10.15 -4.25
C LYS A 169 -1.42 10.20 -3.23
N ALA A 170 -0.76 11.35 -3.07
CA ALA A 170 0.23 11.59 -2.02
C ALA A 170 -0.41 12.32 -0.83
N ASP A 171 0.12 12.09 0.37
CA ASP A 171 -0.30 12.80 1.57
C ASP A 171 0.46 14.16 1.65
N PRO A 172 -0.21 15.32 1.65
CA PRO A 172 0.48 16.61 1.75
C PRO A 172 1.26 16.73 3.07
N PRO A 173 2.51 17.25 3.05
CA PRO A 173 3.28 17.45 4.27
C PRO A 173 2.55 18.38 5.23
N GLU A 174 2.41 17.97 6.50
CA GLU A 174 1.74 18.74 7.56
C GLU A 174 0.23 19.02 7.36
N TRP A 175 -0.48 18.24 6.52
CA TRP A 175 -1.89 18.47 6.18
C TRP A 175 -2.83 18.70 7.38
N ASP A 176 -2.77 17.82 8.39
CA ASP A 176 -3.62 17.91 9.60
C ASP A 176 -3.30 19.14 10.48
N ARG A 177 -2.10 19.70 10.35
CA ARG A 177 -1.72 20.96 11.03
C ARG A 177 -2.11 22.18 10.22
N PHE A 178 -2.03 22.09 8.89
CA PHE A 178 -2.50 23.13 7.98
C PHE A 178 -4.00 23.38 8.12
N THR A 179 -4.81 22.31 8.03
CA THR A 179 -6.28 22.37 8.14
C THR A 179 -6.75 22.95 9.48
N ARG A 180 -5.98 22.76 10.55
CA ARG A 180 -6.23 23.34 11.88
C ARG A 180 -5.61 24.72 12.10
N LYS A 181 -5.04 25.34 11.07
CA LYS A 181 -4.36 26.65 11.10
C LYS A 181 -3.23 26.73 12.16
N LYS A 182 -2.46 25.65 12.31
CA LYS A 182 -1.39 25.50 13.32
C LYS A 182 0.04 25.55 12.73
N LEU A 183 0.22 26.11 11.54
CA LEU A 183 1.52 26.21 10.87
C LEU A 183 2.03 27.64 10.86
N SER A 184 3.30 27.80 11.22
CA SER A 184 4.02 29.07 11.05
C SER A 184 4.37 29.31 9.57
N PRO A 185 4.66 30.56 9.17
CA PRO A 185 5.13 30.86 7.81
C PRO A 185 6.33 30.01 7.38
N GLU A 186 7.27 29.76 8.29
CA GLU A 186 8.46 28.95 7.99
C GLU A 186 8.11 27.48 7.75
N GLN A 187 7.18 26.94 8.54
CA GLN A 187 6.70 25.57 8.34
C GLN A 187 5.93 25.41 7.02
N LEU A 188 5.18 26.44 6.61
CA LEU A 188 4.54 26.47 5.29
C LEU A 188 5.55 26.43 4.16
N LYS A 189 6.60 27.27 4.23
CA LYS A 189 7.69 27.26 3.24
C LYS A 189 8.34 25.87 3.14
N ILE A 190 8.70 25.26 4.26
CA ILE A 190 9.30 23.91 4.28
C ILE A 190 8.36 22.87 3.63
N ALA A 191 7.06 22.94 3.92
CA ALA A 191 6.10 22.01 3.36
C ALA A 191 5.90 22.21 1.85
N ILE A 192 5.82 23.45 1.38
CA ILE A 192 5.79 23.80 -0.05
C ILE A 192 7.06 23.30 -0.74
N SER A 193 8.24 23.59 -0.18
CA SER A 193 9.53 23.14 -0.73
C SER A 193 9.62 21.63 -0.88
N LYS A 194 9.01 20.86 0.02
CA LYS A 194 8.90 19.40 -0.12
C LYS A 194 8.01 19.01 -1.29
N MET A 195 6.83 19.63 -1.43
CA MET A 195 5.87 19.29 -2.50
C MET A 195 6.36 19.70 -3.89
N ILE A 196 7.21 20.72 -4.02
CA ILE A 196 7.82 21.09 -5.32
C ILE A 196 9.13 20.33 -5.61
N SER A 197 9.56 19.43 -4.73
CA SER A 197 10.82 18.71 -4.88
C SER A 197 10.66 17.43 -5.71
N VAL A 198 11.51 17.26 -6.72
CA VAL A 198 11.63 16.00 -7.48
C VAL A 198 11.84 14.80 -6.54
N ARG A 199 12.63 14.96 -5.48
CA ARG A 199 12.93 13.86 -4.53
C ARG A 199 11.67 13.36 -3.81
N PHE A 200 10.74 14.25 -3.48
CA PHE A 200 9.47 13.87 -2.85
C PHE A 200 8.64 13.00 -3.79
N TRP A 201 8.46 13.46 -5.02
CA TRP A 201 7.66 12.76 -6.04
C TRP A 201 8.28 11.44 -6.49
N SER A 202 9.60 11.40 -6.74
CA SER A 202 10.28 10.16 -7.13
C SER A 202 10.15 9.09 -6.05
N ARG A 203 10.23 9.46 -4.76
CA ARG A 203 10.02 8.53 -3.65
C ARG A 203 8.57 8.05 -3.60
N HIS A 204 7.61 8.95 -3.77
CA HIS A 204 6.19 8.64 -3.75
C HIS A 204 5.81 7.69 -4.89
N PHE A 205 6.02 8.08 -6.15
CA PHE A 205 5.64 7.29 -7.32
C PHE A 205 6.29 5.91 -7.34
N ARG A 206 7.59 5.82 -7.04
CA ARG A 206 8.27 4.53 -6.95
C ARG A 206 7.61 3.62 -5.91
N THR A 207 7.29 4.14 -4.73
CA THR A 207 6.66 3.35 -3.67
C THR A 207 5.21 2.99 -4.01
N PHE A 208 4.48 3.95 -4.58
CA PHE A 208 3.08 3.82 -4.97
C PHE A 208 2.90 2.74 -6.04
N THR A 209 3.64 2.82 -7.15
CA THR A 209 3.60 1.86 -8.25
C THR A 209 3.96 0.45 -7.81
N ARG A 210 4.98 0.31 -6.95
CA ARG A 210 5.37 -0.99 -6.38
C ARG A 210 4.22 -1.61 -5.57
N ARG A 211 3.56 -0.82 -4.73
CA ARG A 211 2.39 -1.28 -3.94
C ARG A 211 1.21 -1.63 -4.83
N TRP A 212 0.94 -0.85 -5.88
CA TRP A 212 -0.12 -1.12 -6.84
C TRP A 212 0.11 -2.45 -7.55
N ARG A 213 1.31 -2.67 -8.11
CA ARG A 213 1.69 -3.92 -8.76
C ARG A 213 1.55 -5.12 -7.83
N GLU A 214 2.06 -5.01 -6.61
CA GLU A 214 1.98 -6.10 -5.63
C GLU A 214 0.53 -6.43 -5.26
N HIS A 215 -0.32 -5.41 -5.10
CA HIS A 215 -1.73 -5.62 -4.81
C HIS A 215 -2.46 -6.31 -5.98
N LEU A 216 -2.13 -5.97 -7.22
CA LEU A 216 -2.64 -6.70 -8.39
C LEU A 216 -2.16 -8.16 -8.40
N TYR A 217 -0.90 -8.42 -8.03
CA TYR A 217 -0.36 -9.78 -7.89
C TYR A 217 -1.09 -10.59 -6.80
N ILE A 218 -1.40 -9.97 -5.67
CA ILE A 218 -2.26 -10.56 -4.63
C ILE A 218 -3.64 -10.89 -5.23
N ALA A 219 -4.28 -9.94 -5.90
CA ALA A 219 -5.63 -10.10 -6.45
C ALA A 219 -5.73 -11.28 -7.44
N VAL A 220 -4.71 -11.48 -8.28
CA VAL A 220 -4.69 -12.58 -9.28
C VAL A 220 -4.12 -13.89 -8.73
N GLY A 221 -3.67 -13.95 -7.48
CA GLY A 221 -3.20 -15.18 -6.84
C GLY A 221 -1.76 -15.55 -7.14
N ASP A 222 -0.93 -14.55 -7.40
CA ASP A 222 0.52 -14.70 -7.39
C ASP A 222 1.06 -14.80 -5.95
N VAL A 223 0.35 -14.22 -4.98
CA VAL A 223 0.65 -14.32 -3.54
C VAL A 223 -0.37 -15.23 -2.86
N ARG A 224 0.05 -16.47 -2.61
CA ARG A 224 -0.74 -17.51 -1.92
C ARG A 224 0.16 -18.71 -1.58
N ARG A 225 -0.32 -19.55 -0.67
CA ARG A 225 0.39 -20.73 -0.15
C ARG A 225 1.00 -21.64 -1.21
N GLN A 226 0.31 -21.87 -2.34
CA GLN A 226 0.70 -22.80 -3.40
C GLN A 226 1.56 -22.17 -4.50
N ARG A 227 1.92 -20.88 -4.38
CA ARG A 227 2.75 -20.21 -5.39
C ARG A 227 3.92 -19.46 -4.77
N SER A 228 3.62 -18.42 -4.02
CA SER A 228 4.61 -17.60 -3.34
C SER A 228 3.96 -17.06 -2.08
N VAL A 229 4.54 -17.43 -0.94
CA VAL A 229 4.09 -17.00 0.39
C VAL A 229 4.60 -15.57 0.60
N ILE A 230 3.85 -14.74 1.33
CA ILE A 230 4.20 -13.35 1.73
C ILE A 230 4.15 -12.34 0.58
N CYS A 231 4.82 -12.57 -0.54
CA CYS A 231 4.89 -11.62 -1.65
C CYS A 231 5.06 -12.31 -3.01
N SER A 232 4.87 -11.55 -4.08
CA SER A 232 4.94 -12.06 -5.45
C SER A 232 6.36 -12.48 -5.84
N PRO A 233 6.53 -13.50 -6.71
CA PRO A 233 7.85 -13.86 -7.22
C PRO A 233 8.60 -12.68 -7.87
N GLN A 234 7.87 -11.80 -8.54
CA GLN A 234 8.39 -10.60 -9.20
C GLN A 234 8.97 -9.62 -8.18
N TRP A 235 8.29 -9.44 -7.05
CA TRP A 235 8.79 -8.62 -5.95
C TRP A 235 10.04 -9.23 -5.32
N VAL A 236 10.10 -10.55 -5.12
CA VAL A 236 11.29 -11.23 -4.60
C VAL A 236 12.50 -10.97 -5.50
N GLN A 237 12.35 -11.12 -6.81
CA GLN A 237 13.44 -10.87 -7.76
C GLN A 237 13.91 -9.41 -7.74
N HIS A 238 12.96 -8.47 -7.73
CA HIS A 238 13.26 -7.05 -7.61
C HIS A 238 14.02 -6.73 -6.31
N TRP A 239 13.55 -7.26 -5.18
CA TRP A 239 14.16 -7.08 -3.87
C TRP A 239 15.59 -7.63 -3.81
N LEU A 240 15.81 -8.84 -4.34
CA LEU A 240 17.14 -9.46 -4.43
C LEU A 240 18.09 -8.63 -5.29
N ALA A 241 17.65 -8.20 -6.48
CA ALA A 241 18.45 -7.37 -7.37
C ALA A 241 18.80 -6.00 -6.73
N SER A 242 17.83 -5.38 -6.04
CA SER A 242 18.05 -4.12 -5.32
C SER A 242 19.03 -4.30 -4.16
N ARG A 243 18.95 -5.42 -3.42
CA ARG A 243 19.86 -5.72 -2.31
C ARG A 243 21.28 -6.02 -2.79
N LYS A 244 21.42 -6.76 -3.90
CA LYS A 244 22.71 -7.02 -4.54
C LYS A 244 23.38 -5.71 -4.95
N ARG A 245 22.69 -4.88 -5.74
CA ARG A 245 23.19 -3.57 -6.20
C ARG A 245 23.56 -2.65 -5.03
N GLY A 246 22.72 -2.61 -3.99
CA GLY A 246 23.00 -1.81 -2.79
C GLY A 246 24.28 -2.25 -2.07
N ARG A 247 24.53 -3.57 -1.97
CA ARG A 247 25.76 -4.09 -1.38
C ARG A 247 26.98 -3.84 -2.26
N GLU A 248 26.86 -3.91 -3.58
CA GLU A 248 27.94 -3.57 -4.52
C GLU A 248 28.36 -2.10 -4.33
N ILE A 249 27.40 -1.17 -4.31
CA ILE A 249 27.68 0.25 -4.06
C ILE A 249 28.35 0.45 -2.70
N MET A 250 27.84 -0.18 -1.63
CA MET A 250 28.43 -0.06 -0.30
C MET A 250 29.84 -0.67 -0.19
N ALA A 251 30.16 -1.68 -1.01
CA ALA A 251 31.48 -2.30 -1.03
C ALA A 251 32.53 -1.38 -1.68
N GLU A 252 32.10 -0.51 -2.60
CA GLU A 252 32.94 0.45 -3.32
C GLU A 252 32.94 1.85 -2.67
N THR A 253 32.32 1.99 -1.50
CA THR A 253 32.19 3.27 -0.79
C THR A 253 32.89 3.21 0.56
N ASP A 254 33.74 4.19 0.84
CA ASP A 254 34.30 4.42 2.16
C ASP A 254 33.61 5.60 2.84
N LEU A 255 33.52 5.54 4.17
CA LEU A 255 33.15 6.65 5.04
C LEU A 255 34.44 7.36 5.44
N GLU A 256 34.44 8.69 5.37
CA GLU A 256 35.53 9.53 5.88
C GLU A 256 34.98 10.39 7.00
N ASP A 257 35.71 10.45 8.12
CA ASP A 257 35.41 11.35 9.21
C ASP A 257 35.96 12.76 8.90
N ASP A 258 35.08 13.76 8.86
CA ASP A 258 35.42 15.12 8.42
C ASP A 258 36.47 15.82 9.32
N GLU A 259 36.60 15.42 10.58
CA GLU A 259 37.53 16.05 11.55
C GLU A 259 38.90 15.37 11.59
N THR A 260 38.91 14.03 11.58
CA THR A 260 40.12 13.21 11.76
C THR A 260 40.72 12.71 10.45
N GLY A 261 39.92 12.65 9.37
CA GLY A 261 40.29 12.05 8.09
C GLY A 261 40.39 10.52 8.13
N GLU A 262 39.92 9.87 9.21
CA GLU A 262 39.90 8.41 9.31
C GLU A 262 38.89 7.82 8.31
N THR A 263 39.28 6.74 7.63
CA THR A 263 38.43 6.06 6.66
C THR A 263 37.96 4.70 7.16
N LEU A 264 36.68 4.39 6.91
CA LEU A 264 36.05 3.12 7.27
C LEU A 264 35.21 2.60 6.09
N PRO A 265 35.39 1.34 5.66
CA PRO A 265 34.55 0.78 4.60
C PRO A 265 33.07 0.80 4.98
N LEU A 266 32.22 1.41 4.14
CA LEU A 266 30.79 1.57 4.42
C LEU A 266 30.12 0.21 4.65
N LEU A 267 30.46 -0.79 3.85
CA LEU A 267 29.91 -2.13 4.00
C LEU A 267 30.20 -2.73 5.38
N SER A 268 31.42 -2.54 5.89
CA SER A 268 31.82 -2.99 7.22
C SER A 268 31.01 -2.28 8.32
N ALA A 269 30.81 -0.97 8.20
CA ALA A 269 29.97 -0.20 9.12
C ALA A 269 28.50 -0.66 9.09
N VAL A 270 27.96 -0.92 7.90
CA VAL A 270 26.59 -1.42 7.72
C VAL A 270 26.43 -2.79 8.36
N ASP A 271 27.34 -3.73 8.08
CA ASP A 271 27.34 -5.06 8.66
C ASP A 271 27.64 -5.02 10.18
N ALA A 272 28.31 -3.96 10.66
CA ALA A 272 28.53 -3.67 12.08
C ALA A 272 27.25 -3.24 12.82
N SER A 273 26.26 -2.68 12.11
CA SER A 273 25.09 -1.99 12.66
C SER A 273 23.78 -2.80 12.66
N VAL A 274 22.68 -2.19 13.12
CA VAL A 274 21.29 -2.70 13.05
C VAL A 274 20.72 -2.78 11.62
N SER A 275 21.50 -2.35 10.62
CA SER A 275 21.22 -2.62 9.22
C SER A 275 21.40 -4.11 8.86
N ASN A 276 22.23 -4.83 9.62
CA ASN A 276 22.33 -6.28 9.56
C ASN A 276 21.11 -6.94 10.28
N ASN A 277 20.47 -7.89 9.61
CA ASN A 277 19.25 -8.55 10.11
C ASN A 277 19.49 -9.33 11.42
N GLU A 278 20.64 -9.96 11.59
CA GLU A 278 20.97 -10.72 12.81
C GLU A 278 21.14 -9.77 13.99
N LYS A 279 21.84 -8.65 13.79
CA LYS A 279 22.02 -7.62 14.82
C LYS A 279 20.73 -6.93 15.19
N ARG A 280 19.88 -6.62 14.20
CA ARG A 280 18.53 -6.10 14.45
C ARG A 280 17.68 -7.08 15.25
N ARG A 281 17.77 -8.38 14.96
CA ARG A 281 17.07 -9.40 15.74
C ARG A 281 17.63 -9.44 17.17
N ALA A 282 18.95 -9.44 17.35
CA ALA A 282 19.57 -9.41 18.68
C ALA A 282 19.11 -8.19 19.49
N GLU A 283 19.15 -6.99 18.90
CA GLU A 283 18.66 -5.75 19.52
C GLU A 283 17.18 -5.85 19.92
N MET A 284 16.33 -6.41 19.05
CA MET A 284 14.91 -6.64 19.35
C MET A 284 14.74 -7.56 20.56
N MET A 285 15.49 -8.68 20.62
CA MET A 285 15.42 -9.62 21.75
C MET A 285 15.93 -8.96 23.04
N THR A 286 16.98 -8.13 22.97
CA THR A 286 17.46 -7.35 24.11
C THR A 286 16.39 -6.38 24.63
N ARG A 287 15.62 -5.73 23.75
CA ARG A 287 14.50 -4.87 24.15
C ARG A 287 13.38 -5.65 24.82
N VAL A 288 13.01 -6.81 24.28
CA VAL A 288 12.00 -7.70 24.91
C VAL A 288 12.46 -8.09 26.33
N LYS A 289 13.71 -8.54 26.48
CA LYS A 289 14.28 -8.90 27.79
C LYS A 289 14.27 -7.71 28.76
N GLY A 290 14.63 -6.51 28.30
CA GLY A 290 14.57 -5.32 29.13
C GLY A 290 13.16 -4.97 29.60
N MET A 291 12.12 -5.26 28.80
CA MET A 291 10.72 -5.09 29.24
C MET A 291 10.32 -6.14 30.29
N GLU A 292 10.79 -7.38 30.15
CA GLU A 292 10.61 -8.43 31.17
C GLU A 292 11.29 -8.04 32.48
N GLU A 293 12.55 -7.60 32.44
CA GLU A 293 13.30 -7.16 33.62
C GLU A 293 12.64 -5.95 34.29
N LEU A 294 12.11 -4.99 33.52
CA LEU A 294 11.35 -3.86 34.07
C LEU A 294 10.07 -4.29 34.78
N ALA A 295 9.36 -5.30 34.24
CA ALA A 295 8.19 -5.87 34.89
C ALA A 295 8.57 -6.53 36.22
N GLU A 296 9.66 -7.31 36.24
CA GLU A 296 10.17 -7.97 37.46
C GLU A 296 10.65 -6.96 38.51
N LEU A 297 11.35 -5.91 38.11
CA LEU A 297 11.84 -4.87 39.01
C LEU A 297 10.70 -4.08 39.66
N ASP A 298 9.68 -3.71 38.89
CA ASP A 298 8.53 -3.00 39.46
C ASP A 298 7.79 -3.89 40.46
N ASN A 299 7.69 -5.19 40.17
CA ASN A 299 7.08 -6.15 41.09
C ASN A 299 7.80 -6.19 42.45
N LEU A 300 9.13 -6.13 42.42
CA LEU A 300 9.95 -6.10 43.64
C LEU A 300 9.88 -4.76 44.38
N ALA A 301 9.66 -3.65 43.68
CA ALA A 301 9.76 -2.30 44.23
C ALA A 301 8.42 -1.71 44.71
N GLN A 302 7.30 -2.06 44.06
CA GLN A 302 5.99 -1.44 44.28
C GLN A 302 4.90 -2.42 44.74
N ASP A 303 5.25 -3.67 45.03
CA ASP A 303 4.28 -4.76 45.26
C ASP A 303 3.26 -4.85 44.09
N SER A 304 3.72 -4.47 42.89
CA SER A 304 2.99 -4.66 41.65
C SER A 304 3.20 -6.10 41.16
N ASP A 305 2.30 -6.60 40.34
CA ASP A 305 2.38 -7.99 39.89
C ASP A 305 2.11 -8.05 38.39
N TYR A 306 3.07 -7.58 37.61
CA TYR A 306 3.01 -7.62 36.17
C TYR A 306 3.15 -9.04 35.64
N ILE A 307 2.35 -9.35 34.62
CA ILE A 307 2.43 -10.57 33.83
C ILE A 307 2.66 -10.22 32.36
N GLY A 308 3.45 -11.04 31.68
CA GLY A 308 3.63 -10.98 30.23
C GLY A 308 2.62 -11.88 29.51
N LEU A 309 1.91 -11.33 28.53
CA LEU A 309 0.97 -12.05 27.68
C LEU A 309 1.41 -11.97 26.22
N PHE A 310 1.47 -13.12 25.56
CA PHE A 310 1.63 -13.19 24.11
C PHE A 310 0.27 -13.09 23.42
N PHE A 311 0.20 -12.32 22.35
CA PHE A 311 -0.99 -12.24 21.52
C PHE A 311 -0.65 -12.38 20.04
N THR A 312 -1.59 -12.99 19.31
CA THR A 312 -1.66 -12.95 17.86
C THR A 312 -2.96 -12.27 17.48
N TRP A 313 -2.89 -11.18 16.71
CA TRP A 313 -4.03 -10.48 16.19
C TRP A 313 -4.09 -10.66 14.67
N THR A 314 -5.04 -11.48 14.24
CA THR A 314 -5.32 -11.76 12.82
C THR A 314 -6.41 -10.82 12.31
N ALA A 315 -6.27 -10.37 11.05
CA ALA A 315 -7.29 -9.54 10.42
C ALA A 315 -8.58 -10.33 10.17
N PRO A 316 -9.75 -9.68 10.15
CA PRO A 316 -11.01 -10.30 9.74
C PRO A 316 -10.89 -10.97 8.36
N ARG A 317 -11.67 -12.02 8.13
CA ARG A 317 -11.66 -12.81 6.88
C ARG A 317 -11.78 -11.96 5.60
N GLN A 318 -12.44 -10.81 5.65
CA GLN A 318 -12.65 -9.94 4.49
C GLN A 318 -11.38 -9.24 4.00
N TYR A 319 -10.32 -9.22 4.81
CA TYR A 319 -9.01 -8.68 4.44
C TYR A 319 -8.11 -9.71 3.73
N HIS A 320 -8.44 -11.01 3.81
CA HIS A 320 -7.65 -12.08 3.24
C HIS A 320 -8.07 -12.39 1.79
N ALA A 321 -7.16 -12.25 0.83
CA ALA A 321 -7.44 -12.50 -0.58
C ALA A 321 -7.57 -14.01 -0.90
N TRP A 322 -6.82 -14.86 -0.19
CA TRP A 322 -6.73 -16.29 -0.46
C TRP A 322 -6.84 -17.12 0.82
N LEU A 323 -7.58 -18.22 0.75
CA LEU A 323 -7.66 -19.18 1.83
C LEU A 323 -6.38 -20.03 1.90
N GLU A 324 -6.08 -20.60 3.07
CA GLU A 324 -4.92 -21.50 3.26
C GLU A 324 -4.92 -22.67 2.26
N THR A 325 -6.12 -23.15 1.90
CA THR A 325 -6.34 -24.19 0.88
C THR A 325 -5.92 -23.78 -0.53
N GLY A 326 -5.57 -22.51 -0.76
CA GLY A 326 -5.22 -21.95 -2.06
C GLY A 326 -6.39 -21.49 -2.91
N ARG A 327 -7.62 -21.72 -2.42
CA ARG A 327 -8.84 -21.24 -3.07
C ARG A 327 -9.03 -19.75 -2.82
N ARG A 328 -9.64 -19.08 -3.80
CA ARG A 328 -10.00 -17.67 -3.69
C ARG A 328 -10.98 -17.45 -2.54
N ASN A 329 -10.76 -16.42 -1.74
CA ASN A 329 -11.71 -16.04 -0.71
C ASN A 329 -12.82 -15.17 -1.31
N ARG A 330 -14.05 -15.71 -1.37
CA ARG A 330 -15.23 -14.98 -1.90
C ARG A 330 -15.64 -13.78 -1.05
N LYS A 331 -15.14 -13.67 0.18
CA LYS A 331 -15.45 -12.59 1.11
C LYS A 331 -14.40 -11.49 1.11
N TRP A 332 -13.32 -11.61 0.32
CA TRP A 332 -12.31 -10.57 0.22
C TRP A 332 -12.92 -9.29 -0.36
N ASN A 333 -12.67 -8.17 0.29
CA ASN A 333 -13.22 -6.85 -0.08
C ASN A 333 -12.26 -6.01 -0.92
N GLY A 334 -11.15 -6.58 -1.40
CA GLY A 334 -10.13 -5.85 -2.15
C GLY A 334 -9.16 -5.04 -1.27
N ALA A 335 -9.17 -5.22 0.06
CA ALA A 335 -8.25 -4.50 0.93
C ALA A 335 -6.78 -4.87 0.65
N SER A 336 -5.94 -3.84 0.52
CA SER A 336 -4.49 -3.96 0.42
C SER A 336 -3.84 -4.25 1.78
N PRO A 337 -2.61 -4.79 1.81
CA PRO A 337 -1.84 -4.91 3.04
C PRO A 337 -1.69 -3.59 3.81
N ARG A 338 -1.62 -2.45 3.11
CA ARG A 338 -1.54 -1.11 3.74
C ARG A 338 -2.85 -0.74 4.44
N GLU A 339 -3.99 -1.09 3.85
CA GLU A 339 -5.31 -0.87 4.46
C GLU A 339 -5.53 -1.78 5.65
N THR A 340 -5.11 -3.05 5.57
CA THR A 340 -5.14 -3.97 6.71
C THR A 340 -4.26 -3.46 7.86
N GLN A 341 -3.08 -2.92 7.57
CA GLN A 341 -2.25 -2.29 8.62
C GLN A 341 -2.93 -1.08 9.26
N ARG A 342 -3.61 -0.23 8.46
CA ARG A 342 -4.40 0.90 8.99
C ARG A 342 -5.55 0.43 9.88
N TYR A 343 -6.20 -0.69 9.54
CA TYR A 343 -7.19 -1.34 10.40
C TYR A 343 -6.57 -1.67 11.77
N PHE A 344 -5.44 -2.38 11.81
CA PHE A 344 -4.81 -2.71 13.09
C PHE A 344 -4.44 -1.47 13.91
N THR A 345 -3.79 -0.48 13.29
CA THR A 345 -3.42 0.76 14.00
C THR A 345 -4.62 1.49 14.59
N ARG A 346 -5.71 1.62 13.81
CA ARG A 346 -6.95 2.27 14.28
C ARG A 346 -7.59 1.48 15.41
N THR A 347 -7.72 0.17 15.23
CA THR A 347 -8.40 -0.71 16.19
C THR A 347 -7.60 -0.83 17.48
N PHE A 348 -6.27 -0.93 17.41
CA PHE A 348 -5.39 -0.91 18.57
C PHE A 348 -5.46 0.43 19.31
N LYS A 349 -5.43 1.58 18.59
CA LYS A 349 -5.61 2.90 19.22
C LYS A 349 -6.92 2.99 20.02
N ASN A 350 -8.01 2.46 19.47
CA ASN A 350 -9.29 2.43 20.15
C ASN A 350 -9.27 1.48 21.37
N CYS A 351 -8.66 0.31 21.23
CA CYS A 351 -8.42 -0.64 22.32
C CYS A 351 -7.62 0.01 23.47
N SER A 352 -6.48 0.63 23.18
CA SER A 352 -5.66 1.35 24.17
C SER A 352 -6.42 2.49 24.85
N THR A 353 -7.25 3.22 24.09
CA THR A 353 -8.09 4.29 24.66
C THR A 353 -9.14 3.72 25.62
N ALA A 354 -9.73 2.56 25.30
CA ALA A 354 -10.70 1.91 26.17
C ALA A 354 -10.04 1.37 27.45
N LEU A 355 -8.86 0.78 27.35
CA LEU A 355 -8.06 0.35 28.50
C LEU A 355 -7.71 1.52 29.43
N ALA A 356 -7.22 2.63 28.87
CA ALA A 356 -6.88 3.81 29.66
C ALA A 356 -8.08 4.39 30.43
N ARG A 357 -9.28 4.39 29.83
CA ARG A 357 -10.53 4.80 30.51
C ARG A 357 -10.92 3.88 31.67
N ARG A 358 -10.50 2.61 31.63
CA ARG A 358 -10.70 1.62 32.69
C ARG A 358 -9.54 1.60 33.71
N GLY A 359 -8.58 2.53 33.60
CA GLY A 359 -7.39 2.57 34.46
C GLY A 359 -6.39 1.44 34.18
N VAL A 360 -6.52 0.72 33.06
CA VAL A 360 -5.62 -0.37 32.70
C VAL A 360 -4.46 0.17 31.89
N HIS A 361 -3.27 0.11 32.48
CA HIS A 361 -2.02 0.50 31.83
C HIS A 361 -1.30 -0.73 31.30
N ILE A 362 -0.85 -0.64 30.04
CA ILE A 362 -0.10 -1.68 29.37
C ILE A 362 1.19 -1.12 28.79
N PHE A 363 2.21 -1.96 28.70
CA PHE A 363 3.40 -1.70 27.90
C PHE A 363 3.83 -2.97 27.18
N GLY A 364 4.72 -2.86 26.19
CA GLY A 364 5.18 -4.01 25.42
C GLY A 364 5.53 -3.63 23.99
N MET A 365 5.59 -4.64 23.13
CA MET A 365 5.87 -4.43 21.71
C MET A 365 5.16 -5.46 20.84
N HIS A 366 4.93 -5.07 19.59
CA HIS A 366 4.40 -5.96 18.57
C HIS A 366 5.24 -5.85 17.30
N ILE A 367 5.20 -6.92 16.51
CA ILE A 367 5.74 -7.00 15.16
C ILE A 367 4.59 -7.26 14.18
N THR A 368 4.82 -6.93 12.92
CA THR A 368 3.91 -7.28 11.83
C THR A 368 4.58 -8.33 10.97
N GLU A 369 3.93 -9.47 10.83
CA GLU A 369 4.33 -10.53 9.90
C GLU A 369 3.23 -10.63 8.83
N SER A 370 3.55 -11.21 7.67
CA SER A 370 2.57 -11.43 6.60
C SER A 370 2.15 -12.90 6.56
N HIS A 371 0.84 -13.16 6.44
CA HIS A 371 0.30 -14.49 6.19
C HIS A 371 0.67 -15.00 4.78
N HIS A 372 0.24 -16.23 4.48
CA HIS A 372 0.45 -16.91 3.19
C HIS A 372 -0.08 -16.14 1.98
N ASP A 373 -1.06 -15.27 2.17
CA ASP A 373 -1.67 -14.43 1.14
C ASP A 373 -1.19 -12.97 1.16
N GLY A 374 -0.15 -12.68 1.94
CA GLY A 374 0.44 -11.34 2.08
C GLY A 374 -0.33 -10.42 3.04
N THR A 375 -1.42 -10.89 3.65
CA THR A 375 -2.19 -10.10 4.62
C THR A 375 -1.40 -9.95 5.92
N PRO A 376 -1.24 -8.73 6.46
CA PRO A 376 -0.57 -8.53 7.74
C PRO A 376 -1.30 -9.21 8.91
N HIS A 377 -0.53 -9.67 9.89
CA HIS A 377 -0.98 -10.04 11.22
C HIS A 377 0.00 -9.52 12.26
N TRP A 378 -0.49 -9.24 13.47
CA TRP A 378 0.35 -8.75 14.56
C TRP A 378 0.65 -9.87 15.54
N HIS A 379 1.91 -9.99 15.91
CA HIS A 379 2.34 -10.77 17.06
C HIS A 379 2.98 -9.84 18.05
N GLY A 380 2.74 -10.03 19.34
CA GLY A 380 3.38 -9.20 20.34
C GLY A 380 3.37 -9.78 21.72
N VAL A 381 4.14 -9.11 22.57
CA VAL A 381 4.16 -9.32 24.01
C VAL A 381 3.65 -8.05 24.67
N ILE A 382 2.72 -8.19 25.61
CA ILE A 382 2.14 -7.10 26.38
C ILE A 382 2.25 -7.44 27.85
N PHE A 383 2.67 -6.46 28.64
CA PHE A 383 2.75 -6.52 30.09
C PHE A 383 1.62 -5.71 30.69
N VAL A 384 0.99 -6.28 31.71
CA VAL A 384 -0.11 -5.68 32.46
C VAL A 384 -0.07 -6.18 33.90
N ARG A 385 -0.59 -5.40 34.85
CA ARG A 385 -0.82 -5.87 36.21
C ARG A 385 -1.79 -7.05 36.24
N ARG A 386 -1.51 -8.07 37.08
CA ARG A 386 -2.26 -9.33 37.16
C ARG A 386 -3.73 -9.09 37.46
N GLU A 387 -4.08 -8.11 38.31
CA GLU A 387 -5.48 -7.78 38.59
C GLU A 387 -6.26 -7.25 37.37
N HIS A 388 -5.56 -6.83 36.30
CA HIS A 388 -6.16 -6.30 35.09
C HIS A 388 -6.13 -7.29 33.90
N GLU A 389 -5.61 -8.51 34.09
CA GLU A 389 -5.52 -9.51 33.02
C GLU A 389 -6.88 -9.77 32.36
N SER A 390 -7.91 -10.01 33.16
CA SER A 390 -9.26 -10.33 32.65
C SER A 390 -9.83 -9.17 31.82
N THR A 391 -9.73 -7.94 32.33
CA THR A 391 -10.16 -6.72 31.63
C THR A 391 -9.39 -6.52 30.34
N LEU A 392 -8.07 -6.75 30.34
CA LEU A 392 -7.25 -6.65 29.14
C LEU A 392 -7.72 -7.63 28.07
N ARG A 393 -7.90 -8.90 28.43
CA ARG A 393 -8.36 -9.96 27.51
C ARG A 393 -9.73 -9.63 26.92
N GLU A 394 -10.69 -9.25 27.77
CA GLU A 394 -12.06 -8.87 27.35
C GLU A 394 -12.03 -7.72 26.32
N VAL A 395 -11.26 -6.67 26.61
CA VAL A 395 -11.16 -5.51 25.71
C VAL A 395 -10.47 -5.90 24.40
N PHE A 396 -9.35 -6.63 24.46
CA PHE A 396 -8.66 -7.11 23.26
C PHE A 396 -9.57 -7.96 22.38
N GLU A 397 -10.27 -8.93 22.95
CA GLU A 397 -11.20 -9.81 22.22
C GLU A 397 -12.35 -9.02 21.59
N THR A 398 -12.90 -8.05 22.32
CA THR A 398 -13.98 -7.18 21.82
C THR A 398 -13.53 -6.40 20.58
N TYR A 399 -12.38 -5.74 20.66
CA TYR A 399 -11.86 -4.93 19.55
C TYR A 399 -11.34 -5.78 18.39
N ALA A 400 -10.72 -6.92 18.66
CA ALA A 400 -10.25 -7.85 17.63
C ALA A 400 -11.38 -8.46 16.81
N ASN A 401 -12.55 -8.65 17.42
CA ASN A 401 -13.72 -9.27 16.79
C ASN A 401 -14.79 -8.28 16.33
N ALA A 402 -14.63 -6.98 16.56
CA ALA A 402 -15.65 -5.96 16.26
C ALA A 402 -16.13 -6.01 14.80
N GLU A 403 -15.21 -6.14 13.84
CA GLU A 403 -15.55 -6.25 12.40
C GLU A 403 -15.96 -7.67 11.96
N ASN A 404 -15.68 -8.70 12.75
CA ASN A 404 -16.19 -10.06 12.50
C ASN A 404 -17.68 -10.17 12.84
N CYS A 405 -18.12 -9.47 13.89
CA CYS A 405 -19.50 -9.47 14.38
C CYS A 405 -20.45 -8.61 13.52
N SER A 406 -19.96 -7.58 12.83
CA SER A 406 -20.78 -6.76 11.91
C SER A 406 -21.11 -7.49 10.59
N ALA A 407 -20.32 -8.50 10.22
CA ALA A 407 -20.50 -9.29 9.00
C ALA A 407 -21.64 -10.35 9.11
N HIS A 408 -22.52 -10.24 10.10
CA HIS A 408 -23.68 -11.12 10.30
C HIS A 408 -25.02 -10.40 10.51
N LYS A 409 -25.16 -9.13 10.09
CA LYS A 409 -26.48 -8.52 9.90
C LYS A 409 -26.81 -8.38 8.41
N PRO A 410 -27.61 -9.28 7.82
CA PRO A 410 -28.25 -8.98 6.55
C PRO A 410 -29.14 -7.74 6.78
N GLY A 411 -28.87 -6.64 6.06
CA GLY A 411 -29.81 -5.51 5.96
C GLY A 411 -29.56 -4.27 6.82
N ALA A 412 -28.34 -3.98 7.28
CA ALA A 412 -28.06 -2.66 7.87
C ALA A 412 -27.43 -1.72 6.83
N SER A 413 -28.17 -0.68 6.43
CA SER A 413 -27.69 0.43 5.59
C SER A 413 -26.55 1.18 6.29
N PRO A 414 -25.54 1.70 5.57
CA PRO A 414 -24.51 2.53 6.18
C PRO A 414 -25.14 3.78 6.80
N ALA A 415 -24.83 4.02 8.07
CA ALA A 415 -25.20 5.26 8.75
C ALA A 415 -24.36 6.41 8.18
N GLN A 416 -25.06 7.54 7.95
CA GLN A 416 -24.57 8.79 7.38
C GLN A 416 -23.50 9.47 8.24
#